data_AF-A0A1H1JYH9-F1
#
_entry.id   AF-A0A1H1JYH9-F1
#
_cell.length_a   1.000
_cell.length_b   1.000
_cell.length_c   1.000
_cell.angle_alpha   90.00
_cell.angle_beta   90.00
_cell.angle_gamma   90.00
#
_symmetry.space_group_name_H-M   'P 1'
#
loop_
_entity.id
_entity.type
_entity.pdbx_description
1 polymer ?
#
loop_
_entity_poly.entity_id
_entity_poly.type
_entity_poly.pdbx_seq_one_letter_code
_entity_poly.pdbx_strand_id
1 'polypeptide(L)'
;MTNPPDKVAWRRSPDELRAAFEIQRQALAASCASFDSGNKWEAIRLAATVHTLVHDQGKSYKSILTQMGIRGSLRFLSSGRVPERSELGAFKPLVVLQIHANGTAEYLPKFENYNPRPHINVQFHDWWEDERIFRDSQFVLSRKRLVFELRNKEGGAHLSSVIDDPSYVQFSRTSRTFVGAGSDLKPVFQSDLASMRQIAWELTKTLEHL
;
A
#
# COMPACT_ATOMS: atom_id res chain seq x y z
N MET A 1 12.34 -13.93 49.25
CA MET A 1 12.09 -13.32 47.93
C MET A 1 11.34 -14.33 47.10
N THR A 2 10.03 -14.19 46.97
CA THR A 2 9.19 -15.06 46.13
C THR A 2 9.38 -14.66 44.68
N ASN A 3 9.72 -15.62 43.82
CA ASN A 3 9.74 -15.39 42.37
C ASN A 3 8.36 -14.90 41.93
N PRO A 4 8.27 -13.86 41.07
CA PRO A 4 6.99 -13.47 40.50
C PRO A 4 6.41 -14.67 39.74
N PRO A 5 5.08 -14.88 39.80
CA PRO A 5 4.44 -15.98 39.07
C PRO A 5 4.76 -15.87 37.58
N ASP A 6 5.05 -17.01 36.95
CA ASP A 6 5.27 -17.10 35.51
C ASP A 6 4.15 -16.36 34.76
N LYS A 7 4.52 -15.43 33.87
CA LYS A 7 3.56 -14.67 33.06
C LYS A 7 2.71 -15.63 32.24
N VAL A 8 1.47 -15.85 32.67
CA VAL A 8 0.47 -16.54 31.84
C VAL A 8 0.20 -15.69 30.61
N ALA A 9 0.58 -16.18 29.43
CA ALA A 9 0.35 -15.48 28.18
C ALA A 9 -1.12 -15.64 27.76
N TRP A 10 -1.89 -14.54 27.82
CA TRP A 10 -3.25 -14.50 27.27
C TRP A 10 -3.21 -14.65 25.75
N ARG A 11 -3.98 -15.60 25.21
CA ARG A 11 -4.17 -15.79 23.77
C ARG A 11 -5.55 -15.32 23.37
N ARG A 12 -5.62 -14.54 22.29
CA ARG A 12 -6.91 -14.09 21.75
C ARG A 12 -7.76 -15.28 21.31
N SER A 13 -9.05 -15.22 21.60
CA SER A 13 -10.02 -16.17 21.08
C SER A 13 -10.28 -15.94 19.58
N PRO A 14 -10.84 -16.93 18.86
CA PRO A 14 -11.28 -16.74 17.49
C PRO A 14 -12.26 -15.57 17.32
N ASP A 15 -13.14 -15.33 18.28
CA ASP A 15 -14.12 -14.22 18.24
C ASP A 15 -13.45 -12.86 18.45
N GLU A 16 -12.45 -12.76 19.34
CA GLU A 16 -11.65 -11.54 19.49
C GLU A 16 -10.86 -11.23 18.20
N LEU A 17 -10.33 -12.25 17.53
CA LEU A 17 -9.66 -12.08 16.24
C LEU A 17 -10.63 -11.64 15.13
N ARG A 18 -11.83 -12.22 15.08
CA ARG A 18 -12.88 -11.82 14.12
C ARG A 18 -13.33 -10.38 14.36
N ALA A 19 -13.54 -9.98 15.62
CA ALA A 19 -13.88 -8.61 15.98
C ALA A 19 -12.75 -7.64 15.58
N ALA A 20 -11.49 -7.99 15.86
CA ALA A 20 -10.34 -7.18 15.46
C ALA A 20 -10.23 -7.05 13.92
N PHE A 21 -10.48 -8.14 13.19
CA PHE A 21 -10.51 -8.12 11.72
C PHE A 21 -11.58 -7.17 11.19
N GLU A 22 -12.80 -7.24 11.73
CA GLU A 22 -13.90 -6.38 11.31
C GLU A 22 -13.63 -4.90 11.61
N ILE A 23 -13.05 -4.59 12.77
CA ILE A 23 -12.59 -3.23 13.09
C ILE A 23 -11.58 -2.73 12.04
N GLN A 24 -10.62 -3.57 11.64
CA GLN A 24 -9.66 -3.17 10.61
C GLN A 24 -10.30 -3.00 9.23
N ARG A 25 -11.31 -3.81 8.88
CA ARG A 25 -12.09 -3.64 7.64
C ARG A 25 -12.83 -2.30 7.63
N GLN A 26 -13.49 -1.95 8.73
CA GLN A 26 -14.19 -0.68 8.87
C GLN A 26 -13.23 0.50 8.82
N ALA A 27 -12.08 0.42 9.50
CA ALA A 27 -11.04 1.43 9.43
C ALA A 27 -10.49 1.61 8.00
N LEU A 28 -10.26 0.51 7.28
CA LEU A 28 -9.83 0.52 5.89
C LEU A 28 -10.88 1.21 5.00
N ALA A 29 -12.15 0.84 5.13
CA ALA A 29 -13.26 1.42 4.37
C ALA A 29 -13.43 2.93 4.63
N ALA A 30 -13.40 3.36 5.90
CA ALA A 30 -13.51 4.76 6.28
C ALA A 30 -12.36 5.61 5.72
N SER A 31 -11.13 5.10 5.82
CA SER A 31 -9.94 5.79 5.29
C SER A 31 -9.95 5.84 3.75
N CYS A 32 -10.44 4.78 3.09
CA CYS A 32 -10.68 4.78 1.65
C CYS A 32 -11.68 5.86 1.24
N ALA A 33 -12.84 5.93 1.89
CA ALA A 33 -13.87 6.92 1.60
C ALA A 33 -13.36 8.36 1.80
N SER A 34 -12.59 8.59 2.86
CA SER A 34 -11.96 9.90 3.14
C SER A 34 -10.90 10.27 2.09
N PHE A 35 -10.06 9.32 1.65
CA PHE A 35 -9.12 9.56 0.55
C PHE A 35 -9.85 9.93 -0.76
N ASP A 36 -10.93 9.18 -1.05
CA ASP A 36 -11.71 9.34 -2.28
C ASP A 36 -12.49 10.67 -2.28
N SER A 37 -12.81 11.23 -1.11
CA SER A 37 -13.38 12.57 -0.95
C SER A 37 -12.36 13.72 -0.98
N GLY A 38 -11.07 13.41 -1.20
CA GLY A 38 -10.00 14.40 -1.38
C GLY A 38 -8.98 14.46 -0.25
N ASN A 39 -9.19 13.77 0.87
CA ASN A 39 -8.22 13.73 1.98
C ASN A 39 -7.07 12.76 1.68
N LYS A 40 -6.21 13.10 0.72
CA LYS A 40 -5.14 12.21 0.23
C LYS A 40 -4.17 11.73 1.31
N TRP A 41 -4.03 12.48 2.41
CA TRP A 41 -3.21 12.10 3.57
C TRP A 41 -3.66 10.78 4.23
N GLU A 42 -4.93 10.36 4.04
CA GLU A 42 -5.44 9.09 4.57
C GLU A 42 -4.72 7.86 3.99
N ALA A 43 -4.00 8.00 2.87
CA ALA A 43 -3.08 6.96 2.39
C ALA A 43 -2.09 6.50 3.47
N ILE A 44 -1.65 7.40 4.35
CA ILE A 44 -0.73 7.09 5.45
C ILE A 44 -1.41 6.18 6.48
N ARG A 45 -2.68 6.44 6.83
CA ARG A 45 -3.47 5.58 7.72
C ARG A 45 -3.81 4.24 7.06
N LEU A 46 -4.11 4.24 5.76
CA LEU A 46 -4.30 3.01 4.98
C LEU A 46 -3.07 2.10 5.08
N ALA A 47 -1.86 2.64 5.01
CA ALA A 47 -0.63 1.85 5.15
C ALA A 47 -0.55 1.14 6.51
N ALA A 48 -0.89 1.83 7.61
CA ALA A 48 -0.89 1.24 8.95
C ALA A 48 -1.94 0.11 9.09
N THR A 49 -3.14 0.30 8.54
CA THR A 49 -4.21 -0.71 8.54
C THR A 49 -3.85 -1.92 7.68
N VAL A 50 -3.36 -1.70 6.45
CA VAL A 50 -2.89 -2.79 5.57
C VAL A 50 -1.79 -3.60 6.25
N HIS A 51 -0.79 -2.94 6.85
CA HIS A 51 0.28 -3.61 7.57
C HIS A 51 -0.26 -4.49 8.71
N THR A 52 -1.22 -3.99 9.50
CA THR A 52 -1.84 -4.75 10.60
C THR A 52 -2.58 -5.99 10.11
N LEU A 53 -3.25 -5.88 8.96
CA LEU A 53 -3.98 -6.99 8.35
C LEU A 53 -3.04 -8.07 7.81
N VAL A 54 -1.92 -7.70 7.16
CA VAL A 54 -1.18 -8.64 6.30
C VAL A 54 0.26 -8.94 6.73
N HIS A 55 0.93 -8.06 7.51
CA HIS A 55 2.35 -8.20 7.79
C HIS A 55 2.65 -8.84 9.15
N ASP A 56 3.54 -9.84 9.15
CA ASP A 56 4.11 -10.41 10.38
C ASP A 56 5.46 -9.78 10.68
N GLN A 57 5.64 -9.27 11.90
CA GLN A 57 6.91 -8.78 12.41
C GLN A 57 7.49 -9.74 13.45
N GLY A 58 8.46 -10.55 13.02
CA GLY A 58 9.15 -11.51 13.88
C GLY A 58 8.24 -12.64 14.39
N LYS A 59 8.54 -13.15 15.60
CA LYS A 59 7.82 -14.28 16.20
C LYS A 59 6.52 -13.86 16.88
N SER A 60 6.52 -12.71 17.55
CA SER A 60 5.44 -12.33 18.47
C SER A 60 4.36 -11.44 17.85
N TYR A 61 4.67 -10.70 16.79
CA TYR A 61 3.73 -9.77 16.17
C TYR A 61 3.26 -10.34 14.83
N LYS A 62 2.12 -11.03 14.86
CA LYS A 62 1.52 -11.64 13.68
C LYS A 62 0.39 -10.78 13.14
N SER A 63 0.26 -10.74 11.81
CA SER A 63 -0.86 -10.07 11.16
C SER A 63 -2.19 -10.72 11.56
N ILE A 64 -3.29 -9.97 11.42
CA ILE A 64 -4.62 -10.53 11.71
C ILE A 64 -4.90 -11.75 10.81
N LEU A 65 -4.59 -11.67 9.51
CA LEU A 65 -4.82 -12.77 8.57
C LEU A 65 -3.97 -14.01 8.89
N THR A 66 -2.76 -13.83 9.44
CA THR A 66 -1.94 -14.95 9.94
C THR A 66 -2.54 -15.56 11.20
N GLN A 67 -2.96 -14.73 12.16
CA GLN A 67 -3.55 -15.19 13.42
C GLN A 67 -4.86 -15.96 13.16
N MET A 68 -5.63 -15.58 12.14
CA MET A 68 -6.81 -16.31 11.66
C MET A 68 -6.49 -17.55 10.82
N GLY A 69 -5.22 -17.79 10.47
CA GLY A 69 -4.80 -18.96 9.68
C GLY A 69 -5.14 -18.92 8.19
N ILE A 70 -5.54 -17.76 7.64
CA ILE A 70 -6.08 -17.64 6.27
C ILE A 70 -5.15 -16.95 5.27
N ARG A 71 -4.11 -16.22 5.72
CA ARG A 71 -3.24 -15.45 4.79
C ARG A 71 -2.63 -16.32 3.67
N GLY A 72 -2.22 -17.54 4.00
CA GLY A 72 -1.57 -18.45 3.04
C GLY A 72 -2.52 -19.13 2.06
N SER A 73 -3.82 -19.20 2.36
CA SER A 73 -4.84 -19.77 1.47
C SER A 73 -5.50 -18.73 0.57
N LEU A 74 -5.44 -17.45 0.95
CA LEU A 74 -5.95 -16.35 0.15
C LEU A 74 -5.12 -16.13 -1.12
N ARG A 75 -5.83 -15.82 -2.21
CA ARG A 75 -5.25 -15.29 -3.43
C ARG A 75 -5.53 -13.79 -3.51
N PHE A 76 -4.46 -13.00 -3.53
CA PHE A 76 -4.55 -11.55 -3.47
C PHE A 76 -4.74 -10.96 -4.86
N LEU A 77 -5.67 -10.01 -4.98
CA LEU A 77 -5.88 -9.27 -6.21
C LEU A 77 -4.66 -8.41 -6.52
N SER A 78 -4.01 -8.66 -7.66
CA SER A 78 -2.97 -7.80 -8.22
C SER A 78 -3.52 -7.04 -9.42
N SER A 79 -3.58 -5.71 -9.26
CA SER A 79 -4.05 -4.76 -10.27
C SER A 79 -2.93 -4.12 -11.09
N GLY A 80 -1.67 -4.45 -10.82
CA GLY A 80 -0.58 -3.88 -11.57
C GLY A 80 0.79 -4.31 -11.08
N ARG A 81 1.66 -4.60 -12.05
CA ARG A 81 3.05 -5.00 -11.83
C ARG A 81 3.91 -4.55 -13.00
N VAL A 82 5.17 -4.21 -12.72
CA VAL A 82 6.16 -3.87 -13.75
C VAL A 82 6.48 -5.14 -14.56
N PRO A 83 6.41 -5.12 -15.91
CA PRO A 83 6.88 -6.22 -16.74
C PRO A 83 8.38 -6.48 -16.57
N GLU A 84 8.85 -7.71 -16.79
CA GLU A 84 10.28 -8.06 -16.67
C GLU A 84 11.19 -7.22 -17.60
N ARG A 85 10.69 -6.85 -18.79
CA ARG A 85 11.33 -5.88 -19.69
C ARG A 85 10.54 -4.59 -19.71
N SER A 86 11.01 -3.60 -18.96
CA SER A 86 10.58 -2.21 -19.06
C SER A 86 11.77 -1.40 -19.57
N GLU A 87 11.87 -1.25 -20.89
CA GLU A 87 13.06 -0.63 -21.52
C GLU A 87 12.99 0.91 -21.55
N LEU A 88 11.84 1.53 -21.22
CA LEU A 88 11.66 2.98 -21.30
C LEU A 88 10.86 3.56 -20.13
N GLY A 89 11.46 4.53 -19.43
CA GLY A 89 10.78 5.41 -18.48
C GLY A 89 10.51 4.84 -17.08
N ALA A 90 10.04 5.72 -16.18
CA ALA A 90 9.56 5.34 -14.86
C ALA A 90 8.16 4.71 -14.98
N PHE A 91 8.03 3.44 -14.61
CA PHE A 91 6.78 2.70 -14.69
C PHE A 91 6.06 2.68 -13.34
N LYS A 92 4.80 3.16 -13.31
CA LYS A 92 3.95 3.24 -12.12
C LYS A 92 2.61 2.51 -12.35
N PRO A 93 2.57 1.17 -12.30
CA PRO A 93 1.44 0.36 -12.73
C PRO A 93 0.16 0.56 -11.93
N LEU A 94 0.23 1.10 -10.71
CA LEU A 94 -0.91 1.22 -9.80
C LEU A 94 -1.69 2.53 -9.91
N VAL A 95 -1.22 3.48 -10.74
CA VAL A 95 -1.82 4.81 -10.87
C VAL A 95 -2.01 5.23 -12.32
N VAL A 96 -3.03 6.05 -12.59
CA VAL A 96 -3.16 6.82 -13.83
C VAL A 96 -2.85 8.28 -13.56
N LEU A 97 -2.37 8.98 -14.60
CA LEU A 97 -2.26 10.43 -14.58
C LEU A 97 -3.56 11.02 -15.12
N GLN A 98 -4.23 11.84 -14.32
CA GLN A 98 -5.35 12.67 -14.79
C GLN A 98 -4.85 14.08 -15.03
N ILE A 99 -5.08 14.61 -16.24
CA ILE A 99 -4.81 16.00 -16.59
C ILE A 99 -6.15 16.73 -16.67
N HIS A 100 -6.26 17.83 -15.94
CA HIS A 100 -7.46 18.64 -15.87
C HIS A 100 -7.40 19.79 -16.88
N ALA A 101 -8.55 20.26 -17.35
CA ALA A 101 -8.64 21.34 -18.34
C ALA A 101 -8.05 22.68 -17.85
N ASN A 102 -7.98 22.88 -16.53
CA ASN A 102 -7.34 24.03 -15.89
C ASN A 102 -5.81 23.95 -15.85
N GLY A 103 -5.21 22.93 -16.46
CA GLY A 103 -3.76 22.73 -16.53
C GLY A 103 -3.14 22.09 -15.29
N THR A 104 -3.92 21.64 -14.31
CA THR A 104 -3.42 20.82 -13.20
C THR A 104 -3.41 19.35 -13.59
N ALA A 105 -2.63 18.55 -12.86
CA ALA A 105 -2.67 17.09 -12.98
C ALA A 105 -2.41 16.41 -11.65
N GLU A 106 -2.93 15.21 -11.51
CA GLU A 106 -2.77 14.38 -10.32
C GLU A 106 -2.65 12.90 -10.69
N TYR A 107 -2.04 12.14 -9.79
CA TYR A 107 -2.09 10.68 -9.86
C TYR A 107 -3.34 10.17 -9.15
N LEU A 108 -4.11 9.32 -9.82
CA LEU A 108 -5.25 8.62 -9.25
C LEU A 108 -5.01 7.11 -9.18
N PRO A 109 -5.55 6.41 -8.17
CA PRO A 109 -5.64 4.95 -8.21
C PRO A 109 -6.42 4.50 -9.45
N LYS A 110 -5.98 3.40 -10.07
CA LYS A 110 -6.61 2.88 -11.30
C LYS A 110 -7.95 2.19 -11.07
N PHE A 111 -8.14 1.63 -9.88
CA PHE A 111 -9.22 0.71 -9.56
C PHE A 111 -9.41 -0.34 -10.67
N GLU A 112 -10.64 -0.56 -11.13
CA GLU A 112 -10.98 -1.53 -12.17
C GLU A 112 -10.82 -0.99 -13.60
N ASN A 113 -10.99 0.31 -13.80
CA ASN A 113 -11.35 0.88 -15.10
C ASN A 113 -10.17 1.17 -16.03
N TYR A 114 -8.93 1.10 -15.55
CA TYR A 114 -7.77 1.62 -16.28
C TYR A 114 -6.61 0.63 -16.38
N ASN A 115 -6.91 -0.66 -16.53
CA ASN A 115 -5.87 -1.67 -16.66
C ASN A 115 -5.71 -2.20 -18.09
N PRO A 116 -4.59 -1.91 -18.78
CA PRO A 116 -4.30 -2.53 -20.08
C PRO A 116 -4.02 -4.04 -19.97
N ARG A 117 -3.89 -4.58 -18.75
CA ARG A 117 -3.73 -6.01 -18.48
C ARG A 117 -4.82 -6.50 -17.53
N PRO A 118 -5.26 -7.75 -17.63
CA PRO A 118 -6.23 -8.29 -16.68
C PRO A 118 -5.64 -8.32 -15.26
N HIS A 119 -6.52 -8.07 -14.28
CA HIS A 119 -6.23 -8.36 -12.90
C HIS A 119 -6.01 -9.85 -12.72
N ILE A 120 -5.07 -10.20 -11.85
CA ILE A 120 -4.77 -11.60 -11.53
C ILE A 120 -4.80 -11.79 -10.02
N ASN A 121 -5.16 -12.99 -9.60
CA ASN A 121 -5.12 -13.40 -8.20
C ASN A 121 -3.82 -14.18 -7.97
N VAL A 122 -2.94 -13.68 -7.10
CA VAL A 122 -1.59 -14.24 -6.87
C VAL A 122 -1.39 -14.67 -5.42
N GLN A 123 -0.29 -15.37 -5.12
CA GLN A 123 0.00 -15.68 -3.71
C GLN A 123 0.36 -14.41 -2.94
N PHE A 124 0.18 -14.47 -1.61
CA PHE A 124 0.53 -13.34 -0.73
C PHE A 124 1.98 -12.87 -0.94
N HIS A 125 2.93 -13.80 -1.03
CA HIS A 125 4.34 -13.48 -1.27
C HIS A 125 4.55 -12.68 -2.57
N ASP A 126 3.89 -13.12 -3.65
CA ASP A 126 3.98 -12.45 -4.94
C ASP A 126 3.42 -11.02 -4.86
N TRP A 127 2.20 -10.88 -4.32
CA TRP A 127 1.53 -9.58 -4.18
C TRP A 127 2.31 -8.61 -3.28
N TRP A 128 2.79 -9.10 -2.14
CA TRP A 128 3.40 -8.30 -1.08
C TRP A 128 4.86 -7.95 -1.36
N GLU A 129 5.67 -8.95 -1.73
CA GLU A 129 7.13 -8.85 -1.76
C GLU A 129 7.74 -8.84 -3.16
N ASP A 130 7.26 -9.70 -4.07
CA ASP A 130 7.92 -9.91 -5.37
C ASP A 130 7.47 -8.94 -6.46
N GLU A 131 6.18 -8.63 -6.53
CA GLU A 131 5.67 -7.73 -7.55
C GLU A 131 6.23 -6.32 -7.36
N ARG A 132 6.81 -5.78 -8.43
CA ARG A 132 7.29 -4.41 -8.47
C ARG A 132 6.16 -3.48 -8.91
N ILE A 133 5.90 -2.47 -8.11
CA ILE A 133 4.87 -1.43 -8.32
C ILE A 133 5.48 -0.07 -8.70
N PHE A 134 6.80 -0.02 -8.77
CA PHE A 134 7.58 1.05 -9.37
C PHE A 134 8.86 0.45 -9.94
N ARG A 135 9.27 0.94 -11.10
CA ARG A 135 10.62 0.71 -11.66
C ARG A 135 11.05 1.91 -12.48
N ASP A 136 12.29 2.33 -12.32
CA ASP A 136 13.01 3.10 -13.32
C ASP A 136 14.36 2.43 -13.66
N SER A 137 15.29 3.15 -14.27
CA SER A 137 16.61 2.63 -14.65
C SER A 137 17.46 2.15 -13.46
N GLN A 138 17.20 2.61 -12.24
CA GLN A 138 18.02 2.35 -11.06
C GLN A 138 17.23 1.80 -9.86
N PHE A 139 15.95 2.16 -9.74
CA PHE A 139 15.17 1.96 -8.54
C PHE A 139 13.94 1.09 -8.80
N VAL A 140 13.57 0.30 -7.79
CA VAL A 140 12.37 -0.55 -7.81
C VAL A 140 11.68 -0.51 -6.45
N LEU A 141 10.35 -0.52 -6.45
CA LEU A 141 9.55 -0.55 -5.21
C LEU A 141 8.51 -1.66 -5.28
N SER A 142 8.30 -2.38 -4.18
CA SER A 142 7.20 -3.33 -3.99
C SER A 142 6.12 -2.75 -3.08
N ARG A 143 4.96 -3.42 -2.98
CA ARG A 143 3.88 -3.03 -2.07
C ARG A 143 4.33 -2.99 -0.62
N LYS A 144 5.06 -4.02 -0.18
CA LYS A 144 5.67 -4.08 1.16
C LYS A 144 6.49 -2.85 1.47
N ARG A 145 7.42 -2.46 0.57
CA ARG A 145 8.28 -1.30 0.79
C ARG A 145 7.47 -0.01 0.85
N LEU A 146 6.53 0.23 -0.07
CA LEU A 146 5.67 1.41 -0.01
C LEU A 146 4.90 1.50 1.31
N VAL A 147 4.27 0.40 1.75
CA VAL A 147 3.52 0.37 3.02
C VAL A 147 4.45 0.65 4.21
N PHE A 148 5.66 0.09 4.20
CA PHE A 148 6.63 0.31 5.27
C PHE A 148 7.07 1.77 5.38
N GLU A 149 7.34 2.42 4.25
CA GLU A 149 7.74 3.82 4.21
C GLU A 149 6.62 4.73 4.72
N LEU A 150 5.41 4.57 4.19
CA LEU A 150 4.25 5.36 4.63
C LEU A 150 3.92 5.14 6.11
N ARG A 151 4.00 3.90 6.59
CA ARG A 151 3.71 3.58 7.99
C ARG A 151 4.80 4.09 8.94
N ASN A 152 6.08 3.83 8.64
CA ASN A 152 7.16 3.98 9.61
C ASN A 152 7.92 5.30 9.48
N LYS A 153 7.88 5.93 8.30
CA LYS A 153 8.68 7.12 8.00
C LYS A 153 7.83 8.35 7.80
N GLU A 154 6.60 8.20 7.29
CA GLU A 154 5.70 9.31 6.94
C GLU A 154 4.58 9.58 7.98
N GLY A 155 4.63 8.95 9.16
CA GLY A 155 3.72 9.27 10.27
C GLY A 155 2.50 8.35 10.42
N GLY A 156 2.43 7.21 9.73
CA GLY A 156 1.31 6.27 9.89
C GLY A 156 1.30 5.50 11.21
N ALA A 157 2.47 5.19 11.75
CA ALA A 157 2.69 4.64 13.08
C ALA A 157 3.88 5.30 13.76
N HIS A 158 4.90 5.66 12.97
CA HIS A 158 6.06 6.42 13.40
C HIS A 158 6.40 7.48 12.35
N LEU A 159 7.08 8.54 12.78
CA LEU A 159 7.64 9.57 11.92
C LEU A 159 9.16 9.50 12.07
N SER A 160 9.87 9.43 10.96
CA SER A 160 11.34 9.41 10.97
C SER A 160 11.89 10.74 10.48
N SER A 161 13.01 11.18 11.05
CA SER A 161 13.77 12.31 10.53
C SER A 161 14.56 11.97 9.26
N VAL A 162 14.64 10.67 8.89
CA VAL A 162 15.41 10.18 7.74
C VAL A 162 14.60 9.14 6.96
N ILE A 163 14.49 9.38 5.65
CA ILE A 163 13.98 8.42 4.67
C ILE A 163 15.20 7.80 3.97
N ASP A 164 15.51 6.57 4.34
CA ASP A 164 16.72 5.84 3.93
C ASP A 164 16.47 4.84 2.78
N ASP A 165 15.23 4.75 2.28
CA ASP A 165 14.89 4.01 1.08
C ASP A 165 14.98 4.92 -0.17
N PRO A 166 16.07 4.85 -0.96
CA PRO A 166 16.22 5.70 -2.15
C PRO A 166 15.19 5.36 -3.25
N SER A 167 14.66 4.14 -3.28
CA SER A 167 13.61 3.77 -4.24
C SER A 167 12.29 4.45 -3.90
N TYR A 168 11.98 4.59 -2.62
CA TYR A 168 10.81 5.36 -2.18
C TYR A 168 11.00 6.86 -2.40
N VAL A 169 12.17 7.41 -2.07
CA VAL A 169 12.46 8.83 -2.35
C VAL A 169 12.30 9.14 -3.84
N GLN A 170 12.88 8.31 -4.71
CA GLN A 170 12.73 8.46 -6.16
C GLN A 170 11.27 8.36 -6.62
N PHE A 171 10.47 7.52 -5.96
CA PHE A 171 9.07 7.29 -6.31
C PHE A 171 8.14 8.43 -5.84
N SER A 172 8.39 8.99 -4.65
CA SER A 172 7.49 9.94 -3.98
C SER A 172 7.93 11.40 -4.09
N ARG A 173 9.24 11.67 -4.06
CA ARG A 173 9.81 13.03 -4.03
C ARG A 173 10.38 13.50 -5.36
N THR A 174 10.65 12.59 -6.29
CA THR A 174 11.15 12.94 -7.61
C THR A 174 10.04 12.80 -8.65
N SER A 175 9.70 13.90 -9.32
CA SER A 175 8.78 13.85 -10.45
C SER A 175 9.52 13.67 -11.77
N ARG A 176 9.08 12.69 -12.56
CA ARG A 176 9.44 12.57 -13.98
C ARG A 176 8.26 12.91 -14.90
N THR A 177 7.19 13.45 -14.33
CA THR A 177 5.96 13.80 -15.04
C THR A 177 5.70 15.27 -14.85
N PHE A 178 5.71 16.01 -15.95
CA PHE A 178 5.49 17.45 -15.95
C PHE A 178 4.28 17.76 -16.81
N VAL A 179 3.45 18.69 -16.36
CA VAL A 179 2.29 19.19 -17.10
C VAL A 179 2.34 20.71 -17.19
N GLY A 180 1.90 21.27 -18.31
CA GLY A 180 2.00 22.70 -18.60
C GLY A 180 2.44 22.94 -20.05
N ALA A 181 2.65 24.20 -20.41
CA ALA A 181 3.09 24.61 -21.73
C ALA A 181 4.33 25.51 -21.62
N GLY A 182 5.25 25.37 -22.58
CA GLY A 182 6.46 26.20 -22.64
C GLY A 182 7.32 26.07 -21.38
N SER A 183 7.64 27.20 -20.76
CA SER A 183 8.45 27.28 -19.53
C SER A 183 7.68 26.93 -18.25
N ASP A 184 6.34 26.83 -18.29
CA ASP A 184 5.50 26.69 -17.09
C ASP A 184 5.20 25.23 -16.74
N LEU A 185 6.15 24.33 -17.00
CA LEU A 185 6.04 22.92 -16.67
C LEU A 185 6.05 22.70 -15.15
N LYS A 186 4.95 22.15 -14.63
CA LYS A 186 4.79 21.83 -13.20
C LYS A 186 4.98 20.33 -12.97
N PRO A 187 5.81 19.92 -12.00
CA PRO A 187 5.96 18.51 -11.64
C PRO A 187 4.68 17.98 -10.99
N VAL A 188 4.36 16.72 -11.26
CA VAL A 188 3.25 16.00 -10.63
C VAL A 188 3.79 15.04 -9.57
N PHE A 189 3.26 15.11 -8.35
CA PHE A 189 3.69 14.32 -7.19
C PHE A 189 2.56 13.42 -6.67
N GLN A 190 2.81 12.73 -5.54
CA GLN A 190 1.83 11.94 -4.79
C GLN A 190 1.37 10.65 -5.48
N SER A 191 2.18 10.09 -6.40
CA SER A 191 1.92 8.75 -6.93
C SER A 191 2.00 7.66 -5.87
N ASP A 192 2.73 7.90 -4.78
CA ASP A 192 2.82 7.02 -3.63
C ASP A 192 1.50 6.95 -2.85
N LEU A 193 0.87 8.09 -2.57
CA LEU A 193 -0.42 8.14 -1.88
C LEU A 193 -1.52 7.47 -2.72
N ALA A 194 -1.58 7.78 -4.03
CA ALA A 194 -2.51 7.13 -4.95
C ALA A 194 -2.25 5.62 -5.11
N SER A 195 -0.98 5.20 -5.13
CA SER A 195 -0.64 3.77 -5.16
C SER A 195 -1.03 3.06 -3.87
N MET A 196 -0.88 3.70 -2.71
CA MET A 196 -1.34 3.14 -1.44
C MET A 196 -2.86 2.97 -1.40
N ARG A 197 -3.60 3.93 -1.96
CA ARG A 197 -5.05 3.78 -2.14
C ARG A 197 -5.40 2.60 -3.06
N GLN A 198 -4.65 2.37 -4.13
CA GLN A 198 -4.80 1.21 -5.00
C GLN A 198 -4.53 -0.12 -4.26
N ILE A 199 -3.46 -0.19 -3.45
CA ILE A 199 -3.14 -1.36 -2.62
C ILE A 199 -4.27 -1.64 -1.62
N ALA A 200 -4.85 -0.60 -1.01
CA ALA A 200 -6.00 -0.76 -0.13
C ALA A 200 -7.22 -1.30 -0.87
N TRP A 201 -7.48 -0.85 -2.10
CA TRP A 201 -8.55 -1.38 -2.94
C TRP A 201 -8.33 -2.87 -3.29
N GLU A 202 -7.12 -3.23 -3.70
CA GLU A 202 -6.74 -4.63 -3.94
C GLU A 202 -7.00 -5.53 -2.73
N LEU A 203 -6.61 -5.05 -1.53
CA LEU A 203 -6.86 -5.77 -0.29
C LEU A 203 -8.36 -5.88 0.01
N THR A 204 -9.13 -4.79 -0.10
CA THR A 204 -10.59 -4.83 0.10
C THR A 204 -11.24 -5.87 -0.82
N LYS A 205 -10.89 -5.88 -2.11
CA LYS A 205 -11.39 -6.87 -3.08
C LYS A 205 -10.98 -8.29 -2.72
N THR A 206 -9.75 -8.50 -2.27
CA THR A 206 -9.28 -9.80 -1.80
C THR A 206 -10.11 -10.31 -0.61
N LEU A 207 -10.55 -9.41 0.28
CA LEU A 207 -11.27 -9.76 1.49
C LEU A 207 -12.80 -9.78 1.32
N GLU A 208 -13.37 -9.41 0.16
CA GLU A 208 -14.83 -9.36 -0.07
C GLU A 208 -15.53 -10.72 0.09
N HIS A 209 -14.79 -11.81 0.02
CA HIS A 209 -15.30 -13.19 0.09
C HIS A 209 -15.14 -13.85 1.47
N LEU A 210 -14.73 -13.10 2.49
CA LEU A 210 -14.48 -13.58 3.85
C LEU A 210 -15.58 -13.17 4.84
#